data_AF-A0A840YQ67-F1
#
_entry.id   AF-A0A840YQ67-F1
#
_cell.length_a   1.000
_cell.length_b   1.000
_cell.length_c   1.000
_cell.angle_alpha   90.00
_cell.angle_beta   90.00
_cell.angle_gamma   90.00
#
_symmetry.space_group_name_H-M   'P 1'
#
loop_
_entity.id
_entity.type
_entity.pdbx_description
1 polymer ?
#
loop_
_entity_poly.entity_id
_entity_poly.type
_entity_poly.pdbx_seq_one_letter_code
_entity_poly.pdbx_strand_id
1 'polypeptide(L)'
;MAMLHPEIAAVTDRVIERSKARRQAYLELIRRERESGADRPKLGCANLAHAYAGTDEQRDLMTPGNRMNIGIVTSYNDMLSAHATYYRYPEQMKVWALEAGATAQVAGGVPAMCDGVTQGYEGMELSLFSRDTIALSTAVSLSHRVFEGAALLGICDKIVPGLLMGALRFGHLPMVMIPGGPMRSGVANKEKAAVRERYAEGKATREELLASEIAAYHGKGTCTFYGTANSNQMMMEAMGLHMPGAAFANPQTKLRQELTRAAVHRLSEIGWNGEDYRPIGHVVDEKSIVNAAIVLLATGGSTNHLIHVPAFARAAGILIDWDDFDRLSRTIPLLTRVYPNGSADVNMFEDAGGPPFVIKELLRGGLMHADTLTVAAGGMQAYSRKPHMDQDELVWRDLPAKSDDETIVRTFEAPFSAEGGFRILKGNIGRACIKVSAVDRDRWIIEAPARVFTDQNAVQEAFKAGELDRDVIVVMRFQGPRANGMPELHKLTPPLGVLQNRGFRVALVTDGRMSGASGKVPCAIHLSPEALGGGPIAKVRDGDIIRLDAQAGTLEALVDAAEWDARPHTEAPPVPQGTGRELFAMMRHHASAAEEGASAMLAEAGL
;
A
#
# COMPACT_ATOMS: atom_id res chain seq x y z
N MET A 1 25.58 -9.90 -13.40
CA MET A 1 24.41 -9.97 -12.47
C MET A 1 24.52 -11.26 -11.70
N ALA A 2 24.19 -11.25 -10.40
CA ALA A 2 24.08 -12.47 -9.63
C ALA A 2 22.94 -13.34 -10.20
N MET A 3 23.06 -14.67 -10.08
CA MET A 3 21.93 -15.55 -10.37
C MET A 3 20.82 -15.30 -9.36
N LEU A 4 19.56 -15.34 -9.82
CA LEU A 4 18.40 -15.17 -8.96
C LEU A 4 18.36 -16.29 -7.89
N HIS A 5 18.02 -15.92 -6.66
CA HIS A 5 17.91 -16.86 -5.56
C HIS A 5 16.86 -17.95 -5.86
N PRO A 6 17.17 -19.26 -5.66
CA PRO A 6 16.27 -20.35 -6.05
C PRO A 6 14.87 -20.27 -5.45
N GLU A 7 14.74 -19.85 -4.20
CA GLU A 7 13.43 -19.72 -3.55
C GLU A 7 12.57 -18.60 -4.18
N ILE A 8 13.21 -17.52 -4.65
CA ILE A 8 12.50 -16.44 -5.36
C ILE A 8 12.02 -16.95 -6.71
N ALA A 9 12.88 -17.66 -7.45
CA ALA A 9 12.49 -18.32 -8.69
C ALA A 9 11.30 -19.26 -8.46
N ALA A 10 11.35 -20.10 -7.43
CA ALA A 10 10.28 -21.05 -7.10
C ALA A 10 8.94 -20.38 -6.70
N VAL A 11 8.99 -19.24 -6.00
CA VAL A 11 7.78 -18.45 -5.71
C VAL A 11 7.26 -17.81 -7.00
N THR A 12 8.13 -17.25 -7.84
CA THR A 12 7.74 -16.68 -9.12
C THR A 12 7.10 -17.70 -10.05
N ASP A 13 7.66 -18.91 -10.16
CA ASP A 13 7.08 -19.99 -10.97
C ASP A 13 5.69 -20.40 -10.47
N ARG A 14 5.50 -20.45 -9.14
CA ARG A 14 4.18 -20.72 -8.54
C ARG A 14 3.17 -19.62 -8.90
N VAL A 15 3.56 -18.34 -8.83
CA VAL A 15 2.72 -17.21 -9.21
C VAL A 15 2.38 -17.29 -10.70
N ILE A 16 3.35 -17.53 -11.58
CA ILE A 16 3.14 -17.67 -13.03
C ILE A 16 2.16 -18.80 -13.34
N GLU A 17 2.41 -20.00 -12.81
CA GLU A 17 1.57 -21.17 -13.13
C GLU A 17 0.13 -20.98 -12.64
N ARG A 18 -0.04 -20.44 -11.42
CA ARG A 18 -1.39 -20.13 -10.89
C ARG A 18 -2.10 -19.05 -11.70
N SER A 19 -1.36 -18.07 -12.21
CA SER A 19 -1.90 -16.92 -12.93
C SER A 19 -2.18 -17.22 -14.40
N LYS A 20 -1.55 -18.25 -14.98
CA LYS A 20 -1.45 -18.51 -16.42
C LYS A 20 -2.73 -18.22 -17.22
N ALA A 21 -3.86 -18.82 -16.83
CA ALA A 21 -5.12 -18.63 -17.53
C ALA A 21 -5.66 -17.19 -17.44
N ARG A 22 -5.62 -16.60 -16.23
CA ARG A 22 -6.10 -15.22 -15.99
C ARG A 22 -5.19 -14.19 -16.63
N ARG A 23 -3.87 -14.39 -16.55
CA ARG A 23 -2.86 -13.52 -17.17
C ARG A 23 -2.98 -13.55 -18.68
N GLN A 24 -3.15 -14.72 -19.28
CA GLN A 24 -3.37 -14.82 -20.73
C GLN A 24 -4.66 -14.09 -21.15
N ALA A 25 -5.76 -14.26 -20.42
CA ALA A 25 -7.00 -13.54 -20.69
C ALA A 25 -6.85 -12.01 -20.55
N TYR A 26 -6.08 -11.56 -19.56
CA TYR A 26 -5.75 -10.14 -19.37
C TYR A 26 -4.90 -9.57 -20.51
N LEU A 27 -3.85 -10.28 -20.94
CA LEU A 27 -2.99 -9.86 -22.05
C LEU A 27 -3.78 -9.81 -23.37
N GLU A 28 -4.70 -10.75 -23.57
CA GLU A 28 -5.62 -10.74 -24.72
C GLU A 28 -6.60 -9.55 -24.67
N LEU A 29 -7.14 -9.23 -23.49
CA LEU A 29 -7.97 -8.05 -23.29
C LEU A 29 -7.22 -6.77 -23.71
N ILE A 30 -6.01 -6.53 -23.19
CA ILE A 30 -5.29 -5.29 -23.48
C ILE A 30 -4.84 -5.24 -24.96
N ARG A 31 -4.50 -6.39 -25.55
CA ARG A 31 -4.21 -6.49 -26.99
C ARG A 31 -5.42 -6.09 -27.83
N ARG A 32 -6.60 -6.64 -27.51
CA ARG A 32 -7.86 -6.29 -28.19
C ARG A 32 -8.22 -4.82 -28.02
N GLU A 33 -8.08 -4.26 -26.82
CA GLU A 33 -8.37 -2.83 -26.60
C GLU A 33 -7.45 -1.94 -27.43
N ARG A 34 -6.15 -2.27 -27.49
CA ARG A 34 -5.17 -1.59 -28.36
C ARG A 34 -5.56 -1.65 -29.84
N GLU A 35 -6.00 -2.82 -30.30
CA GLU A 35 -6.33 -3.07 -31.72
C GLU A 35 -7.73 -2.58 -32.10
N SER A 36 -8.56 -2.18 -31.14
CA SER A 36 -9.97 -1.83 -31.35
C SER A 36 -10.18 -0.70 -32.37
N GLY A 37 -9.19 0.19 -32.50
CA GLY A 37 -9.26 1.35 -33.40
C GLY A 37 -10.35 2.36 -33.02
N ALA A 38 -10.92 2.25 -31.82
CA ALA A 38 -11.99 3.11 -31.31
C ALA A 38 -11.44 4.29 -30.48
N ASP A 39 -10.23 4.74 -30.81
CA ASP A 39 -9.52 5.80 -30.10
C ASP A 39 -9.24 6.98 -31.05
N ARG A 40 -8.82 8.11 -30.48
CA ARG A 40 -8.41 9.27 -31.27
C ARG A 40 -7.30 8.88 -32.28
N PRO A 41 -7.31 9.41 -33.51
CA PRO A 41 -8.24 10.41 -34.06
C PRO A 41 -9.50 9.84 -34.74
N LYS A 42 -9.82 8.57 -34.57
CA LYS A 42 -10.91 7.91 -35.31
C LYS A 42 -12.30 8.14 -34.73
N LEU A 43 -12.40 8.78 -33.56
CA LEU A 43 -13.68 9.16 -32.95
C LEU A 43 -14.43 10.17 -33.84
N GLY A 44 -15.76 10.22 -33.70
CA GLY A 44 -16.59 11.17 -34.44
C GLY A 44 -16.24 12.63 -34.13
N CYS A 45 -16.38 13.52 -35.13
CA CYS A 45 -16.03 14.94 -34.99
C CYS A 45 -16.70 15.62 -33.79
N ALA A 46 -17.96 15.27 -33.48
CA ALA A 46 -18.65 15.79 -32.32
C ALA A 46 -17.97 15.35 -31.01
N ASN A 47 -17.59 14.07 -30.88
CA ASN A 47 -16.89 13.56 -29.71
C ASN A 47 -15.52 14.24 -29.55
N LEU A 48 -14.76 14.38 -30.64
CA LEU A 48 -13.48 15.08 -30.63
C LEU A 48 -13.64 16.55 -30.23
N ALA A 49 -14.64 17.26 -30.78
CA ALA A 49 -14.94 18.64 -30.41
C ALA A 49 -15.25 18.78 -28.91
N HIS A 50 -16.07 17.87 -28.35
CA HIS A 50 -16.33 17.84 -26.91
C HIS A 50 -15.08 17.60 -26.07
N ALA A 51 -14.21 16.69 -26.52
CA ALA A 51 -12.95 16.39 -25.82
C ALA A 51 -11.96 17.57 -25.84
N TYR A 52 -11.96 18.38 -26.91
CA TYR A 52 -11.00 19.47 -27.08
C TYR A 52 -11.50 20.83 -26.59
N ALA A 53 -12.81 20.99 -26.38
CA ALA A 53 -13.42 22.27 -26.04
C ALA A 53 -12.90 22.89 -24.73
N GLY A 54 -12.41 22.07 -23.79
CA GLY A 54 -11.92 22.52 -22.48
C GLY A 54 -10.42 22.85 -22.41
N THR A 55 -9.69 22.87 -23.53
CA THR A 55 -8.24 23.11 -23.56
C THR A 55 -7.85 24.00 -24.76
N ASP A 56 -8.32 25.24 -24.72
CA ASP A 56 -8.06 26.23 -25.77
C ASP A 56 -6.56 26.39 -26.06
N GLU A 57 -5.74 26.28 -25.02
CA GLU A 57 -4.29 26.40 -25.08
C GLU A 57 -3.57 25.26 -25.83
N GLN A 58 -4.24 24.12 -26.06
CA GLN A 58 -3.66 22.95 -26.77
C GLN A 58 -4.49 22.47 -27.95
N ARG A 59 -5.68 23.06 -28.19
CA ARG A 59 -6.68 22.60 -29.17
C ARG A 59 -6.10 22.43 -30.59
N ASP A 60 -5.35 23.41 -31.08
CA ASP A 60 -4.77 23.38 -32.42
C ASP A 60 -3.73 22.25 -32.58
N LEU A 61 -3.05 21.89 -31.49
CA LEU A 61 -2.09 20.78 -31.46
C LEU A 61 -2.76 19.42 -31.34
N MET A 62 -3.94 19.36 -30.71
CA MET A 62 -4.73 18.13 -30.56
C MET A 62 -5.49 17.76 -31.83
N THR A 63 -5.97 18.76 -32.58
CA THR A 63 -6.88 18.61 -33.73
C THR A 63 -6.35 17.66 -34.81
N PRO A 64 -5.06 17.72 -35.22
CA PRO A 64 -4.51 16.80 -36.22
C PRO A 64 -4.48 15.33 -35.77
N GLY A 65 -4.55 15.07 -34.45
CA GLY A 65 -4.62 13.70 -33.94
C GLY A 65 -3.33 12.89 -34.03
N ASN A 66 -2.19 13.54 -34.30
CA ASN A 66 -0.91 12.89 -34.58
C ASN A 66 0.13 13.02 -33.45
N ARG A 67 -0.19 13.74 -32.38
CA ARG A 67 0.62 13.87 -31.15
C ARG A 67 -0.05 13.09 -30.04
N MET A 68 0.70 12.51 -29.12
CA MET A 68 0.13 11.88 -27.92
C MET A 68 -0.64 12.89 -27.06
N ASN A 69 -1.79 12.48 -26.53
CA ASN A 69 -2.56 13.20 -25.52
C ASN A 69 -2.53 12.40 -24.21
N ILE A 70 -1.96 13.01 -23.18
CA ILE A 70 -1.76 12.39 -21.86
C ILE A 70 -2.96 12.72 -20.97
N GLY A 71 -3.62 11.68 -20.47
CA GLY A 71 -4.65 11.82 -19.44
C GLY A 71 -4.03 11.97 -18.05
N ILE A 72 -4.35 13.05 -17.34
CA ILE A 72 -3.91 13.26 -15.95
C ILE A 72 -5.05 12.84 -15.03
N VAL A 73 -4.86 11.76 -14.27
CA VAL A 73 -5.79 11.33 -13.22
C VAL A 73 -5.24 11.82 -11.89
N THR A 74 -5.93 12.79 -11.29
CA THR A 74 -5.44 13.47 -10.08
C THR A 74 -6.25 13.11 -8.85
N SER A 75 -5.56 12.87 -7.74
CA SER A 75 -6.17 12.75 -6.41
C SER A 75 -5.96 14.02 -5.58
N TYR A 76 -5.87 15.19 -6.23
CA TYR A 76 -5.76 16.48 -5.54
C TYR A 76 -6.90 16.68 -4.54
N ASN A 77 -6.52 17.04 -3.32
CA ASN A 77 -7.42 17.39 -2.24
C ASN A 77 -6.67 18.36 -1.31
N ASP A 78 -7.25 19.53 -1.04
CA ASP A 78 -6.63 20.60 -0.26
C ASP A 78 -6.54 20.30 1.23
N MET A 79 -7.53 19.58 1.77
CA MET A 79 -7.58 19.12 3.17
C MET A 79 -6.46 18.14 3.49
N LEU A 80 -6.07 17.29 2.53
CA LEU A 80 -5.12 16.21 2.76
C LEU A 80 -3.70 16.66 2.42
N SER A 81 -2.84 16.81 3.44
CA SER A 81 -1.45 17.27 3.28
C SER A 81 -0.68 16.56 2.16
N ALA A 82 -0.84 15.24 2.04
CA ALA A 82 -0.19 14.41 1.03
C ALA A 82 -0.66 14.69 -0.41
N HIS A 83 -1.87 15.22 -0.59
CA HIS A 83 -2.48 15.45 -1.90
C HIS A 83 -2.63 16.92 -2.24
N ALA A 84 -2.56 17.81 -1.25
CA ALA A 84 -2.52 19.26 -1.42
C ALA A 84 -1.29 19.72 -2.23
N THR A 85 -0.26 18.87 -2.37
CA THR A 85 0.90 19.11 -3.23
C THR A 85 0.53 19.16 -4.71
N TYR A 86 -0.52 18.45 -5.13
CA TYR A 86 -0.90 18.32 -6.54
C TYR A 86 -1.66 19.53 -7.11
N TYR A 87 -1.94 20.56 -6.32
CA TYR A 87 -2.76 21.71 -6.74
C TYR A 87 -2.38 22.30 -8.11
N ARG A 88 -1.08 22.51 -8.34
CA ARG A 88 -0.54 23.13 -9.57
C ARG A 88 0.13 22.12 -10.52
N TYR A 89 0.15 20.83 -10.18
CA TYR A 89 0.84 19.82 -10.99
C TYR A 89 0.24 19.72 -12.39
N PRO A 90 -1.10 19.62 -12.57
CA PRO A 90 -1.67 19.50 -13.91
C PRO A 90 -1.29 20.65 -14.85
N GLU A 91 -1.28 21.89 -14.37
CA GLU A 91 -0.89 23.06 -15.16
C GLU A 91 0.57 22.98 -15.62
N GLN A 92 1.49 22.62 -14.71
CA GLN A 92 2.90 22.45 -15.03
C GLN A 92 3.14 21.29 -16.00
N MET A 93 2.45 20.17 -15.79
CA MET A 93 2.55 18.99 -16.64
C MET A 93 2.06 19.24 -18.06
N LYS A 94 1.05 20.10 -18.25
CA LYS A 94 0.63 20.52 -19.61
C LYS A 94 1.76 21.24 -20.35
N VAL A 95 2.51 22.10 -19.66
CA VAL A 95 3.67 22.79 -20.24
C VAL A 95 4.75 21.79 -20.63
N TRP A 96 5.12 20.87 -19.72
CA TRP A 96 6.14 19.85 -19.99
C TRP A 96 5.72 18.84 -21.06
N ALA A 97 4.42 18.54 -21.18
CA ALA A 97 3.91 17.74 -22.29
C ALA A 97 4.16 18.44 -23.64
N LEU A 98 3.89 19.74 -23.72
CA LEU A 98 4.16 20.54 -24.92
C LEU A 98 5.65 20.59 -25.27
N GLU A 99 6.52 20.72 -24.26
CA GLU A 99 7.98 20.64 -24.44
C GLU A 99 8.43 19.31 -25.06
N ALA A 100 7.76 18.21 -24.69
CA ALA A 100 7.98 16.88 -25.24
C ALA A 100 7.18 16.58 -26.52
N GLY A 101 6.52 17.59 -27.10
CA GLY A 101 5.74 17.45 -28.34
C GLY A 101 4.40 16.72 -28.20
N ALA A 102 3.93 16.51 -26.96
CA ALA A 102 2.65 15.92 -26.60
C ALA A 102 1.65 16.99 -26.10
N THR A 103 0.40 16.59 -25.87
CA THR A 103 -0.61 17.38 -25.15
C THR A 103 -1.01 16.66 -23.87
N ALA A 104 -1.65 17.36 -22.94
CA ALA A 104 -2.15 16.73 -21.73
C ALA A 104 -3.46 17.36 -21.26
N GLN A 105 -4.35 16.57 -20.69
CA GLN A 105 -5.60 17.06 -20.12
C GLN A 105 -5.86 16.37 -18.79
N VAL A 106 -6.55 17.05 -17.88
CA VAL A 106 -7.07 16.37 -16.69
C VAL A 106 -8.19 15.44 -17.15
N ALA A 107 -7.95 14.14 -17.07
CA ALA A 107 -8.90 13.10 -17.43
C ALA A 107 -10.01 12.94 -16.39
N GLY A 108 -9.68 13.21 -15.12
CA GLY A 108 -10.63 13.21 -14.02
C GLY A 108 -9.96 13.34 -12.66
N GLY A 109 -10.79 13.64 -11.67
CA GLY A 109 -10.42 13.60 -10.25
C GLY A 109 -10.86 12.28 -9.63
N VAL A 110 -10.00 11.66 -8.83
CA VAL A 110 -10.39 10.54 -7.96
C VAL A 110 -10.50 11.02 -6.52
N PRO A 111 -11.43 10.46 -5.71
CA PRO A 111 -11.53 10.86 -4.32
C PRO A 111 -10.23 10.51 -3.58
N ALA A 112 -9.85 11.37 -2.64
CA ALA A 112 -8.71 11.14 -1.77
C ALA A 112 -9.22 11.05 -0.34
N MET A 113 -9.01 9.89 0.29
CA MET A 113 -9.31 9.65 1.69
C MET A 113 -8.00 9.52 2.47
N CYS A 114 -7.92 10.16 3.64
CA CYS A 114 -6.77 10.05 4.52
C CYS A 114 -7.14 9.27 5.78
N ASP A 115 -6.41 8.20 6.04
CA ASP A 115 -6.61 7.42 7.26
C ASP A 115 -6.30 8.26 8.50
N GLY A 116 -5.29 9.13 8.45
CA GLY A 116 -4.97 10.04 9.57
C GLY A 116 -6.11 11.00 9.95
N VAL A 117 -7.05 11.29 9.05
CA VAL A 117 -8.24 12.11 9.33
C VAL A 117 -9.38 11.29 9.95
N THR A 118 -9.48 10.01 9.57
CA THR A 118 -10.65 9.17 9.89
C THR A 118 -10.39 8.09 10.94
N GLN A 119 -9.12 7.81 11.27
CA GLN A 119 -8.71 6.80 12.27
C GLN A 119 -9.38 7.02 13.62
N GLY A 120 -9.97 5.94 14.15
CA GLY A 120 -10.69 5.95 15.42
C GLY A 120 -12.15 6.42 15.32
N TYR A 121 -12.65 6.76 14.13
CA TYR A 121 -14.02 7.23 13.89
C TYR A 121 -14.71 6.42 12.78
N GLU A 122 -16.02 6.61 12.67
CA GLU A 122 -16.91 5.85 11.78
C GLU A 122 -16.51 5.93 10.30
N GLY A 123 -15.92 7.05 9.85
CA GLY A 123 -15.43 7.19 8.49
C GLY A 123 -14.36 6.14 8.12
N MET A 124 -13.62 5.58 9.09
CA MET A 124 -12.61 4.55 8.84
C MET A 124 -13.18 3.27 8.22
N GLU A 125 -14.47 2.99 8.44
CA GLU A 125 -15.20 1.86 7.84
C GLU A 125 -15.36 2.00 6.32
N LEU A 126 -15.16 3.20 5.76
CA LEU A 126 -15.13 3.45 4.32
C LEU A 126 -13.71 3.43 3.74
N SER A 127 -12.67 3.40 4.59
CA SER A 127 -11.28 3.52 4.14
C SER A 127 -10.90 2.45 3.13
N LEU A 128 -11.11 1.16 3.43
CA LEU A 128 -10.73 0.11 2.48
C LEU A 128 -11.52 0.21 1.18
N PHE A 129 -12.83 0.44 1.26
CA PHE A 129 -13.70 0.59 0.11
C PHE A 129 -13.41 1.83 -0.75
N SER A 130 -12.82 2.87 -0.17
CA SER A 130 -12.35 4.01 -0.95
C SER A 130 -11.36 3.60 -2.04
N ARG A 131 -10.54 2.54 -1.82
CA ARG A 131 -9.66 1.97 -2.86
C ARG A 131 -10.46 1.54 -4.09
N ASP A 132 -11.54 0.82 -3.87
CA ASP A 132 -12.40 0.29 -4.95
C ASP A 132 -13.14 1.44 -5.64
N THR A 133 -13.63 2.42 -4.89
CA THR A 133 -14.21 3.65 -5.45
C THR A 133 -13.20 4.41 -6.31
N ILE A 134 -11.94 4.52 -5.87
CA ILE A 134 -10.87 5.16 -6.65
C ILE A 134 -10.62 4.40 -7.94
N ALA A 135 -10.56 3.07 -7.91
CA ALA A 135 -10.41 2.25 -9.11
C ALA A 135 -11.55 2.49 -10.11
N LEU A 136 -12.80 2.55 -9.63
CA LEU A 136 -13.96 2.89 -10.44
C LEU A 136 -13.87 4.33 -11.01
N SER A 137 -13.46 5.31 -10.21
CA SER A 137 -13.27 6.69 -10.65
C SER A 137 -12.14 6.82 -11.69
N THR A 138 -11.03 6.11 -11.52
CA THR A 138 -9.95 6.02 -12.52
C THR A 138 -10.46 5.42 -13.83
N ALA A 139 -11.28 4.36 -13.75
CA ALA A 139 -11.86 3.75 -14.94
C ALA A 139 -12.79 4.73 -15.68
N VAL A 140 -13.65 5.46 -14.96
CA VAL A 140 -14.48 6.53 -15.54
C VAL A 140 -13.61 7.58 -16.22
N SER A 141 -12.54 8.04 -15.55
CA SER A 141 -11.62 9.06 -16.07
C SER A 141 -10.98 8.66 -17.40
N LEU A 142 -10.57 7.39 -17.54
CA LEU A 142 -9.87 6.89 -18.73
C LEU A 142 -10.81 6.38 -19.83
N SER A 143 -12.10 6.18 -19.54
CA SER A 143 -13.09 5.61 -20.49
C SER A 143 -13.39 6.48 -21.72
N HIS A 144 -12.91 7.72 -21.76
CA HIS A 144 -13.16 8.67 -22.84
C HIS A 144 -12.49 8.32 -24.19
N ARG A 145 -11.49 7.41 -24.21
CA ARG A 145 -10.75 6.96 -25.43
C ARG A 145 -10.05 8.07 -26.23
N VAL A 146 -9.73 9.18 -25.57
CA VAL A 146 -9.01 10.33 -26.14
C VAL A 146 -7.58 10.48 -25.64
N PHE A 147 -7.10 9.49 -24.88
CA PHE A 147 -5.77 9.47 -24.27
C PHE A 147 -4.96 8.31 -24.83
N GLU A 148 -3.71 8.56 -25.22
CA GLU A 148 -2.77 7.53 -25.66
C GLU A 148 -1.73 7.18 -24.59
N GLY A 149 -1.88 7.75 -23.39
CA GLY A 149 -1.20 7.37 -22.16
C GLY A 149 -1.70 8.20 -20.98
N ALA A 150 -1.26 7.88 -19.77
CA ALA A 150 -1.75 8.57 -18.57
C ALA A 150 -0.70 8.80 -17.48
N ALA A 151 -0.84 9.92 -16.79
CA ALA A 151 -0.11 10.21 -15.56
C ALA A 151 -1.05 10.05 -14.36
N LEU A 152 -0.64 9.25 -13.38
CA LEU A 152 -1.44 8.93 -12.20
C LEU A 152 -0.84 9.64 -10.98
N LEU A 153 -1.55 10.64 -10.45
CA LEU A 153 -1.08 11.44 -9.33
C LEU A 153 -1.71 10.93 -8.04
N GLY A 154 -0.97 10.17 -7.23
CA GLY A 154 -1.44 9.69 -5.92
C GLY A 154 -0.34 9.15 -5.00
N ILE A 155 -0.60 9.21 -3.68
CA ILE A 155 0.40 8.86 -2.64
C ILE A 155 -0.20 8.03 -1.50
N CYS A 156 -1.33 8.47 -0.92
CA CYS A 156 -1.83 7.89 0.33
C CYS A 156 -2.23 6.41 0.19
N ASP A 157 -2.47 5.78 1.35
CA ASP A 157 -2.63 4.33 1.53
C ASP A 157 -3.52 3.68 0.46
N LYS A 158 -4.79 4.11 0.35
CA LYS A 158 -5.80 3.49 -0.50
C LYS A 158 -5.77 3.99 -1.95
N ILE A 159 -5.09 5.11 -2.16
CA ILE A 159 -5.13 5.86 -3.43
C ILE A 159 -4.22 5.23 -4.47
N VAL A 160 -2.99 4.89 -4.11
CA VAL A 160 -2.06 4.19 -5.02
C VAL A 160 -2.62 2.87 -5.54
N PRO A 161 -3.05 1.92 -4.68
CA PRO A 161 -3.61 0.66 -5.18
C PRO A 161 -4.92 0.87 -5.95
N GLY A 162 -5.76 1.84 -5.57
CA GLY A 162 -6.99 2.16 -6.33
C GLY A 162 -6.69 2.69 -7.74
N LEU A 163 -5.76 3.65 -7.86
CA LEU A 163 -5.30 4.18 -9.15
C LEU A 163 -4.73 3.06 -10.01
N LEU A 164 -3.88 2.20 -9.43
CA LEU A 164 -3.26 1.09 -10.14
C LEU A 164 -4.30 0.06 -10.62
N MET A 165 -5.25 -0.32 -9.77
CA MET A 165 -6.35 -1.23 -10.13
C MET A 165 -7.17 -0.71 -11.32
N GLY A 166 -7.55 0.58 -11.29
CA GLY A 166 -8.29 1.21 -12.39
C GLY A 166 -7.45 1.33 -13.66
N ALA A 167 -6.18 1.73 -13.53
CA ALA A 167 -5.23 1.86 -14.63
C ALA A 167 -4.96 0.54 -15.37
N LEU A 168 -4.86 -0.57 -14.65
CA LEU A 168 -4.64 -1.90 -15.23
C LEU A 168 -5.80 -2.34 -16.12
N ARG A 169 -7.02 -1.83 -15.91
CA ARG A 169 -8.13 -2.09 -16.84
C ARG A 169 -8.00 -1.37 -18.18
N PHE A 170 -7.09 -0.41 -18.27
CA PHE A 170 -6.64 0.26 -19.48
C PHE A 170 -5.18 -0.11 -19.76
N GLY A 171 -4.79 -1.35 -19.43
CA GLY A 171 -3.39 -1.79 -19.40
C GLY A 171 -2.65 -1.72 -20.72
N HIS A 172 -3.31 -1.42 -21.84
CA HIS A 172 -2.70 -1.14 -23.14
C HIS A 172 -2.11 0.28 -23.24
N LEU A 173 -2.47 1.19 -22.34
CA LEU A 173 -1.91 2.53 -22.31
C LEU A 173 -0.58 2.54 -21.55
N PRO A 174 0.45 3.26 -22.03
CA PRO A 174 1.60 3.60 -21.21
C PRO A 174 1.16 4.53 -20.09
N MET A 175 1.61 4.25 -18.87
CA MET A 175 1.30 5.08 -17.71
C MET A 175 2.48 5.20 -16.76
N VAL A 176 2.59 6.36 -16.10
CA VAL A 176 3.60 6.63 -15.06
C VAL A 176 2.87 7.12 -13.82
N MET A 177 3.20 6.55 -12.67
CA MET A 177 2.75 7.05 -11.37
C MET A 177 3.70 8.16 -10.91
N ILE A 178 3.15 9.29 -10.45
CA ILE A 178 3.93 10.47 -10.08
C ILE A 178 3.68 10.78 -8.59
N PRO A 179 4.64 10.47 -7.71
CA PRO A 179 4.53 10.78 -6.30
C PRO A 179 4.73 12.27 -6.03
N GLY A 180 4.07 12.80 -5.00
CA GLY A 180 4.34 14.16 -4.48
C GLY A 180 5.47 14.21 -3.45
N GLY A 181 5.78 13.09 -2.80
CA GLY A 181 6.84 12.95 -1.78
C GLY A 181 6.39 13.22 -0.34
N PRO A 182 7.23 12.86 0.65
CA PRO A 182 6.96 13.06 2.07
C PRO A 182 7.13 14.51 2.49
N MET A 183 6.41 14.91 3.53
CA MET A 183 6.75 16.14 4.24
C MET A 183 8.14 16.01 4.87
N ARG A 184 8.80 17.14 5.13
CA ARG A 184 10.12 17.17 5.79
C ARG A 184 10.02 16.63 7.22
N SER A 185 11.17 16.26 7.80
CA SER A 185 11.23 15.83 9.20
C SER A 185 10.74 16.93 10.14
N GLY A 186 9.84 16.55 11.05
CA GLY A 186 9.33 17.40 12.12
C GLY A 186 9.66 16.83 13.49
N VAL A 187 8.73 16.91 14.44
CA VAL A 187 8.85 16.25 15.74
C VAL A 187 9.09 14.75 15.56
N ALA A 188 10.00 14.19 16.36
CA ALA A 188 10.34 12.78 16.29
C ALA A 188 9.11 11.89 16.59
N ASN A 189 8.93 10.84 15.79
CA ASN A 189 7.78 9.93 15.95
C ASN A 189 7.69 9.29 17.35
N LYS A 190 8.84 9.05 18.01
CA LYS A 190 8.91 8.53 19.38
C LYS A 190 8.35 9.52 20.41
N GLU A 191 8.65 10.80 20.25
CA GLU A 191 8.14 11.86 21.12
C GLU A 191 6.62 11.97 20.99
N LYS A 192 6.11 11.97 19.75
CA LYS A 192 4.66 11.91 19.48
C LYS A 192 3.98 10.71 20.13
N ALA A 193 4.57 9.51 19.99
CA ALA A 193 4.03 8.29 20.59
C ALA A 193 3.99 8.36 22.12
N ALA A 194 5.02 8.93 22.76
CA ALA A 194 5.08 9.09 24.21
C ALA A 194 3.97 10.03 24.73
N VAL A 195 3.65 11.10 23.99
CA VAL A 195 2.53 12.00 24.32
C VAL A 195 1.19 11.25 24.25
N ARG A 196 0.99 10.38 23.24
CA ARG A 196 -0.21 9.53 23.12
C ARG A 196 -0.35 8.54 24.27
N GLU A 197 0.73 7.88 24.66
CA GLU A 197 0.75 6.95 25.81
C GLU A 197 0.41 7.70 27.11
N ARG A 198 1.04 8.86 27.37
CA ARG A 198 0.70 9.69 28.54
C ARG A 198 -0.77 10.12 28.54
N TYR A 199 -1.31 10.53 27.38
CA TYR A 199 -2.71 10.92 27.27
C TYR A 199 -3.66 9.74 27.58
N ALA A 200 -3.35 8.54 27.08
CA ALA A 200 -4.12 7.33 27.38
C ALA A 200 -4.13 6.97 28.87
N GLU A 201 -3.06 7.29 29.59
CA GLU A 201 -2.95 7.14 31.04
C GLU A 201 -3.54 8.32 31.85
N GLY A 202 -4.08 9.36 31.19
CA GLY A 202 -4.58 10.57 31.85
C GLY A 202 -3.49 11.52 32.36
N LYS A 203 -2.24 11.36 31.89
CA LYS A 203 -1.03 12.12 32.29
C LYS A 203 -0.63 13.22 31.28
N ALA A 204 -1.48 13.51 30.30
CA ALA A 204 -1.31 14.61 29.34
C ALA A 204 -2.67 15.27 29.09
N THR A 205 -2.67 16.58 28.81
CA THR A 205 -3.90 17.29 28.46
C THR A 205 -4.26 17.09 26.98
N ARG A 206 -5.50 17.44 26.60
CA ARG A 206 -5.91 17.42 25.18
C ARG A 206 -5.13 18.44 24.36
N GLU A 207 -4.82 19.59 24.94
CA GLU A 207 -4.05 20.66 24.33
C GLU A 207 -2.61 20.20 24.05
N GLU A 208 -1.96 19.53 25.01
CA GLU A 208 -0.63 18.95 24.83
C GLU A 208 -0.61 17.92 23.69
N LEU A 209 -1.61 17.02 23.66
CA LEU A 209 -1.73 16.02 22.61
C LEU A 209 -1.90 16.69 21.24
N LEU A 210 -2.81 17.64 21.12
CA LEU A 210 -3.09 18.32 19.84
C LEU A 210 -1.86 19.11 19.34
N ALA A 211 -1.16 19.81 20.23
CA ALA A 211 0.06 20.54 19.86
C ALA A 211 1.14 19.60 19.31
N SER A 212 1.32 18.42 19.93
CA SER A 212 2.25 17.39 19.45
C SER A 212 1.86 16.84 18.06
N GLU A 213 0.57 16.58 17.83
CA GLU A 213 0.09 16.09 16.52
C GLU A 213 0.26 17.15 15.42
N ILE A 214 -0.06 18.42 15.69
CA ILE A 214 0.11 19.52 14.73
C ILE A 214 1.59 19.70 14.36
N ALA A 215 2.50 19.63 15.34
CA ALA A 215 3.93 19.73 15.09
C ALA A 215 4.47 18.55 14.27
N ALA A 216 3.87 17.36 14.39
CA ALA A 216 4.20 16.22 13.54
C ALA A 216 3.71 16.42 12.09
N TYR A 217 2.49 16.92 11.88
CA TYR A 217 1.88 17.15 10.56
C TYR A 217 1.98 18.62 10.11
N HIS A 218 3.19 19.16 10.13
CA HIS A 218 3.47 20.59 9.98
C HIS A 218 3.51 21.10 8.52
N GLY A 219 3.42 20.22 7.51
CA GLY A 219 3.63 20.61 6.11
C GLY A 219 2.92 19.72 5.10
N LYS A 220 2.97 20.14 3.83
CA LYS A 220 2.44 19.36 2.69
C LYS A 220 3.37 18.20 2.35
N GLY A 221 2.80 17.07 1.99
CA GLY A 221 3.49 15.80 1.72
C GLY A 221 2.93 14.64 2.54
N THR A 222 3.30 13.42 2.19
CA THR A 222 2.91 12.21 2.94
C THR A 222 3.56 12.17 4.33
N CYS A 223 2.95 11.42 5.25
CA CYS A 223 3.45 11.18 6.60
C CYS A 223 4.93 10.76 6.59
N THR A 224 5.68 11.13 7.63
CA THR A 224 7.12 10.84 7.70
C THR A 224 7.44 9.41 8.17
N PHE A 225 6.48 8.68 8.74
CA PHE A 225 6.70 7.30 9.16
C PHE A 225 6.54 6.29 8.02
N TYR A 226 7.20 5.14 8.10
CA TYR A 226 7.11 4.07 7.11
C TYR A 226 5.83 3.24 7.24
N GLY A 227 4.69 3.90 7.07
CA GLY A 227 3.37 3.28 6.98
C GLY A 227 3.01 2.86 5.57
N THR A 228 1.73 2.57 5.34
CA THR A 228 1.25 2.04 4.07
C THR A 228 1.51 2.99 2.89
N ALA A 229 1.30 4.29 3.06
CA ALA A 229 1.54 5.28 2.00
C ALA A 229 2.99 5.25 1.48
N ASN A 230 3.97 5.12 2.38
CA ASN A 230 5.40 5.10 2.01
C ASN A 230 5.87 3.72 1.54
N SER A 231 5.30 2.64 2.09
CA SER A 231 5.48 1.29 1.54
C SER A 231 4.97 1.19 0.10
N ASN A 232 3.81 1.80 -0.22
CA ASN A 232 3.30 1.93 -1.59
C ASN A 232 4.36 2.59 -2.50
N GLN A 233 4.93 3.73 -2.09
CA GLN A 233 5.92 4.43 -2.93
C GLN A 233 7.15 3.58 -3.23
N MET A 234 7.64 2.83 -2.23
CA MET A 234 8.74 1.87 -2.41
C MET A 234 8.38 0.77 -3.41
N MET A 235 7.18 0.19 -3.29
CA MET A 235 6.72 -0.86 -4.21
C MET A 235 6.55 -0.34 -5.64
N MET A 236 6.04 0.88 -5.83
CA MET A 236 5.89 1.44 -7.17
C MET A 236 7.25 1.67 -7.86
N GLU A 237 8.32 1.98 -7.13
CA GLU A 237 9.69 1.97 -7.68
C GLU A 237 10.16 0.56 -8.02
N ALA A 238 9.92 -0.42 -7.15
CA ALA A 238 10.31 -1.82 -7.37
C ALA A 238 9.52 -2.52 -8.48
N MET A 239 8.32 -2.01 -8.81
CA MET A 239 7.54 -2.41 -9.98
C MET A 239 7.92 -1.62 -11.24
N GLY A 240 8.79 -0.62 -11.10
CA GLY A 240 9.21 0.21 -12.21
C GLY A 240 8.13 1.15 -12.74
N LEU A 241 7.21 1.63 -11.90
CA LEU A 241 6.08 2.50 -12.26
C LEU A 241 6.35 4.00 -12.01
N HIS A 242 7.43 4.32 -11.29
CA HIS A 242 7.91 5.68 -11.03
C HIS A 242 9.15 6.00 -11.88
N MET A 243 9.50 7.28 -12.03
CA MET A 243 10.89 7.62 -12.37
C MET A 243 11.84 7.14 -11.25
N PRO A 244 13.06 6.65 -11.57
CA PRO A 244 13.97 6.12 -10.56
C PRO A 244 14.31 7.13 -9.45
N GLY A 245 14.14 6.74 -8.19
CA GLY A 245 14.36 7.59 -7.01
C GLY A 245 13.33 8.70 -6.81
N ALA A 246 12.16 8.63 -7.46
CA ALA A 246 11.14 9.66 -7.34
C ALA A 246 10.29 9.56 -6.07
N ALA A 247 10.24 8.42 -5.37
CA ALA A 247 9.33 8.16 -4.25
C ALA A 247 9.43 9.20 -3.13
N PHE A 248 10.66 9.49 -2.68
CA PHE A 248 10.90 10.27 -1.46
C PHE A 248 11.49 11.66 -1.68
N ALA A 249 11.68 12.11 -2.93
CA ALA A 249 12.03 13.50 -3.21
C ALA A 249 10.97 14.45 -2.61
N ASN A 250 11.37 15.39 -1.74
CA ASN A 250 10.40 16.21 -1.03
C ASN A 250 9.61 17.15 -1.97
N PRO A 251 8.34 17.44 -1.64
CA PRO A 251 7.55 18.45 -2.33
C PRO A 251 8.24 19.81 -2.37
N GLN A 252 7.90 20.63 -3.38
CA GLN A 252 8.37 22.02 -3.52
C GLN A 252 9.90 22.16 -3.61
N THR A 253 10.59 21.11 -4.04
CA THR A 253 12.01 21.15 -4.38
C THR A 253 12.18 21.14 -5.89
N LYS A 254 13.28 21.72 -6.36
CA LYS A 254 13.68 21.64 -7.77
C LYS A 254 13.82 20.20 -8.24
N LEU A 255 14.40 19.32 -7.41
CA LEU A 255 14.52 17.89 -7.71
C LEU A 255 13.16 17.23 -7.98
N ARG A 256 12.14 17.49 -7.13
CA ARG A 256 10.77 16.99 -7.35
C ARG A 256 10.17 17.52 -8.66
N GLN A 257 10.38 18.80 -8.95
CA GLN A 257 9.88 19.41 -10.18
C GLN A 257 10.49 18.73 -11.42
N GLU A 258 11.82 18.59 -11.47
CA GLU A 258 12.49 17.98 -12.61
C GLU A 258 12.20 16.48 -12.72
N LEU A 259 12.04 15.74 -11.62
CA LEU A 259 11.58 14.35 -11.66
C LEU A 259 10.16 14.22 -12.24
N THR A 260 9.28 15.18 -11.94
CA THR A 260 7.91 15.21 -12.48
C THR A 260 7.93 15.55 -13.97
N ARG A 261 8.75 16.52 -14.37
CA ARG A 261 8.99 16.87 -15.78
C ARG A 261 9.54 15.67 -16.55
N ALA A 262 10.55 15.00 -16.01
CA ALA A 262 11.13 13.79 -16.59
C ALA A 262 10.10 12.67 -16.75
N ALA A 263 9.18 12.50 -15.80
CA ALA A 263 8.07 11.54 -15.92
C ALA A 263 7.13 11.87 -17.10
N VAL A 264 6.80 13.15 -17.29
CA VAL A 264 5.95 13.61 -18.41
C VAL A 264 6.66 13.42 -19.75
N HIS A 265 7.94 13.78 -19.84
CA HIS A 265 8.74 13.55 -21.05
C HIS A 265 8.83 12.06 -21.34
N ARG A 266 9.12 11.25 -20.32
CA ARG A 266 9.22 9.81 -20.47
C ARG A 266 7.92 9.18 -20.97
N LEU A 267 6.76 9.64 -20.51
CA LEU A 267 5.45 9.21 -21.01
C LEU A 267 5.32 9.39 -22.53
N SER A 268 5.81 10.51 -23.07
CA SER A 268 5.76 10.79 -24.51
C SER A 268 6.64 9.84 -25.34
N GLU A 269 7.72 9.33 -24.75
CA GLU A 269 8.68 8.44 -25.41
C GLU A 269 8.22 6.98 -25.41
N ILE A 270 7.42 6.56 -24.43
CA ILE A 270 6.94 5.19 -24.28
C ILE A 270 5.57 4.92 -24.91
N GLY A 271 5.12 5.87 -25.73
CA GLY A 271 3.90 5.83 -26.51
C GLY A 271 3.89 4.68 -27.53
N TRP A 272 2.69 4.18 -27.86
CA TRP A 272 2.49 3.12 -28.85
C TRP A 272 2.91 3.43 -30.30
N ASN A 273 3.17 4.71 -30.61
CA ASN A 273 3.64 5.19 -31.92
C ASN A 273 5.15 5.41 -31.95
N GLY A 274 5.85 5.22 -30.82
CA GLY A 274 7.30 5.33 -30.71
C GLY A 274 7.98 3.97 -30.78
N GLU A 275 9.32 3.99 -30.70
CA GLU A 275 10.17 2.79 -30.76
C GLU A 275 10.25 2.03 -29.42
N ASP A 276 9.72 2.61 -28.33
CA ASP A 276 9.87 2.08 -26.97
C ASP A 276 8.51 1.95 -26.26
N TYR A 277 7.54 1.30 -26.89
CA TYR A 277 6.20 1.13 -26.33
C TYR A 277 6.20 0.31 -25.02
N ARG A 278 5.78 0.93 -23.91
CA ARG A 278 5.73 0.31 -22.58
C ARG A 278 4.36 0.46 -21.92
N PRO A 279 3.37 -0.36 -22.30
CA PRO A 279 2.06 -0.31 -21.69
C PRO A 279 2.10 -0.79 -20.24
N ILE A 280 1.33 -0.15 -19.35
CA ILE A 280 1.37 -0.49 -17.91
C ILE A 280 1.03 -1.95 -17.64
N GLY A 281 0.19 -2.58 -18.47
CA GLY A 281 -0.15 -3.99 -18.35
C GLY A 281 0.99 -4.96 -18.66
N HIS A 282 2.05 -4.51 -19.35
CA HIS A 282 3.28 -5.27 -19.54
C HIS A 282 4.36 -4.92 -18.52
N VAL A 283 4.39 -3.67 -18.04
CA VAL A 283 5.27 -3.26 -16.91
C VAL A 283 4.87 -4.00 -15.64
N VAL A 284 3.56 -4.11 -15.39
CA VAL A 284 3.02 -4.94 -14.31
C VAL A 284 2.86 -6.38 -14.78
N ASP A 285 3.87 -7.19 -14.46
CA ASP A 285 3.91 -8.64 -14.66
C ASP A 285 4.17 -9.40 -13.35
N GLU A 286 4.19 -10.73 -13.41
CA GLU A 286 4.40 -11.61 -12.27
C GLU A 286 5.71 -11.31 -11.53
N LYS A 287 6.78 -10.99 -12.25
CA LYS A 287 8.09 -10.67 -11.67
C LYS A 287 8.06 -9.32 -10.95
N SER A 288 7.41 -8.31 -11.53
CA SER A 288 7.22 -6.99 -10.91
C SER A 288 6.39 -7.08 -9.63
N ILE A 289 5.37 -7.95 -9.59
CA ILE A 289 4.53 -8.20 -8.41
C ILE A 289 5.35 -8.90 -7.32
N VAL A 290 6.18 -9.87 -7.69
CA VAL A 290 7.12 -10.50 -6.76
C VAL A 290 8.16 -9.50 -6.26
N ASN A 291 8.67 -8.60 -7.11
CA ASN A 291 9.56 -7.50 -6.70
C ASN A 291 8.90 -6.55 -5.70
N ALA A 292 7.61 -6.24 -5.88
CA ALA A 292 6.84 -5.45 -4.91
C ALA A 292 6.77 -6.15 -3.54
N ALA A 293 6.51 -7.46 -3.53
CA ALA A 293 6.51 -8.26 -2.31
C ALA A 293 7.91 -8.31 -1.66
N ILE A 294 8.96 -8.48 -2.45
CA ILE A 294 10.35 -8.49 -1.99
C ILE A 294 10.70 -7.18 -1.29
N VAL A 295 10.45 -6.02 -1.90
CA VAL A 295 10.81 -4.75 -1.25
C VAL A 295 9.97 -4.48 -0.02
N LEU A 296 8.70 -4.87 -0.01
CA LEU A 296 7.84 -4.79 1.17
C LEU A 296 8.47 -5.53 2.36
N LEU A 297 9.02 -6.72 2.11
CA LEU A 297 9.69 -7.53 3.13
C LEU A 297 11.05 -6.94 3.52
N ALA A 298 11.85 -6.53 2.53
CA ALA A 298 13.20 -6.00 2.76
C ALA A 298 13.19 -4.68 3.56
N THR A 299 12.10 -3.91 3.49
CA THR A 299 11.97 -2.65 4.21
C THR A 299 11.06 -2.74 5.44
N GLY A 300 10.52 -3.93 5.75
CA GLY A 300 9.59 -4.13 6.85
C GLY A 300 8.33 -3.27 6.71
N GLY A 301 7.73 -3.24 5.52
CA GLY A 301 6.59 -2.41 5.17
C GLY A 301 5.27 -2.78 5.86
N SER A 302 4.20 -2.12 5.46
CA SER A 302 2.86 -2.27 6.06
C SER A 302 2.18 -3.59 5.70
N THR A 303 1.56 -4.23 6.68
CA THR A 303 0.71 -5.43 6.50
C THR A 303 -0.51 -5.19 5.62
N ASN A 304 -0.99 -3.95 5.45
CA ASN A 304 -2.08 -3.65 4.51
C ASN A 304 -1.79 -4.12 3.09
N HIS A 305 -0.51 -4.26 2.72
CA HIS A 305 -0.12 -4.78 1.41
C HIS A 305 -0.38 -6.27 1.21
N LEU A 306 -0.60 -7.03 2.28
CA LEU A 306 -1.14 -8.39 2.20
C LEU A 306 -2.60 -8.42 1.72
N ILE A 307 -3.25 -7.25 1.59
CA ILE A 307 -4.57 -7.08 0.97
C ILE A 307 -4.42 -6.34 -0.36
N HIS A 308 -3.63 -5.27 -0.39
CA HIS A 308 -3.50 -4.44 -1.60
C HIS A 308 -2.78 -5.15 -2.74
N VAL A 309 -1.69 -5.87 -2.47
CA VAL A 309 -0.91 -6.55 -3.50
C VAL A 309 -1.75 -7.64 -4.20
N PRO A 310 -2.44 -8.55 -3.49
CA PRO A 310 -3.37 -9.47 -4.14
C PRO A 310 -4.46 -8.75 -4.96
N ALA A 311 -4.98 -7.62 -4.49
CA ALA A 311 -6.03 -6.88 -5.20
C ALA A 311 -5.55 -6.27 -6.53
N PHE A 312 -4.43 -5.53 -6.53
CA PHE A 312 -3.93 -4.94 -7.78
C PHE A 312 -3.27 -5.98 -8.70
N ALA A 313 -2.70 -7.07 -8.16
CA ALA A 313 -2.23 -8.20 -8.97
C ALA A 313 -3.39 -8.85 -9.75
N ARG A 314 -4.53 -9.10 -9.08
CA ARG A 314 -5.74 -9.65 -9.72
C ARG A 314 -6.26 -8.76 -10.85
N ALA A 315 -6.18 -7.44 -10.70
CA ALA A 315 -6.55 -6.51 -11.76
C ALA A 315 -5.71 -6.68 -13.05
N ALA A 316 -4.49 -7.23 -12.94
CA ALA A 316 -3.60 -7.59 -14.04
C ALA A 316 -3.64 -9.09 -14.42
N GLY A 317 -4.59 -9.86 -13.87
CA GLY A 317 -4.72 -11.30 -14.07
C GLY A 317 -3.68 -12.15 -13.31
N ILE A 318 -3.05 -11.59 -12.26
CA ILE A 318 -1.96 -12.23 -11.49
C ILE A 318 -2.47 -12.64 -10.10
N LEU A 319 -2.12 -13.85 -9.67
CA LEU A 319 -2.52 -14.45 -8.40
C LEU A 319 -1.30 -14.73 -7.52
N ILE A 320 -1.10 -13.85 -6.52
CA ILE A 320 -0.15 -14.03 -5.43
C ILE A 320 -0.93 -14.21 -4.13
N ASP A 321 -0.55 -15.19 -3.31
CA ASP A 321 -1.21 -15.50 -2.03
C ASP A 321 -0.28 -15.30 -0.84
N TRP A 322 -0.81 -15.46 0.38
CA TRP A 322 -0.03 -15.25 1.60
C TRP A 322 1.07 -16.29 1.83
N ASP A 323 0.94 -17.50 1.28
CA ASP A 323 2.00 -18.48 1.38
C ASP A 323 3.20 -18.05 0.51
N ASP A 324 2.98 -17.34 -0.62
CA ASP A 324 4.06 -16.72 -1.40
C ASP A 324 4.81 -15.67 -0.56
N PHE A 325 4.07 -14.82 0.18
CA PHE A 325 4.68 -13.86 1.12
C PHE A 325 5.45 -14.54 2.27
N ASP A 326 4.93 -15.62 2.85
CA ASP A 326 5.62 -16.33 3.95
C ASP A 326 6.96 -16.93 3.46
N ARG A 327 6.96 -17.57 2.28
CA ARG A 327 8.15 -18.15 1.65
C ARG A 327 9.20 -17.09 1.35
N LEU A 328 8.77 -15.97 0.73
CA LEU A 328 9.66 -14.84 0.49
C LEU A 328 10.16 -14.24 1.81
N SER A 329 9.31 -14.10 2.84
CA SER A 329 9.72 -13.47 4.10
C SER A 329 10.83 -14.22 4.81
N ARG A 330 10.90 -15.55 4.68
CA ARG A 330 11.97 -16.39 5.23
C ARG A 330 13.30 -16.25 4.49
N THR A 331 13.26 -15.72 3.27
CA THR A 331 14.42 -15.60 2.37
C THR A 331 14.95 -14.17 2.30
N ILE A 332 14.04 -13.20 2.26
CA ILE A 332 14.39 -11.80 2.06
C ILE A 332 14.83 -11.19 3.40
N PRO A 333 16.07 -10.67 3.50
CA PRO A 333 16.57 -10.04 4.71
C PRO A 333 15.94 -8.66 4.94
N LEU A 334 15.82 -8.26 6.20
CA LEU A 334 15.41 -6.90 6.57
C LEU A 334 16.61 -5.94 6.45
N LEU A 335 16.55 -5.03 5.47
CA LEU A 335 17.62 -4.09 5.15
C LEU A 335 17.42 -2.71 5.77
N THR A 336 16.22 -2.38 6.25
CA THR A 336 15.93 -1.04 6.79
C THR A 336 15.33 -1.05 8.19
N ARG A 337 15.57 0.02 8.95
CA ARG A 337 14.94 0.34 10.24
C ARG A 337 14.40 1.77 10.24
N VAL A 338 13.31 1.97 9.52
CA VAL A 338 12.54 3.22 9.53
C VAL A 338 11.36 3.06 10.50
N TYR A 339 11.01 4.10 11.25
CA TYR A 339 9.91 4.09 12.20
C TYR A 339 8.62 3.57 11.52
N PRO A 340 7.96 2.54 12.06
CA PRO A 340 8.06 2.06 13.46
C PRO A 340 9.15 1.02 13.76
N ASN A 341 9.84 0.45 12.77
CA ASN A 341 10.87 -0.58 12.98
C ASN A 341 12.21 -0.01 13.50
N GLY A 342 12.32 1.32 13.56
CA GLY A 342 13.47 2.05 14.07
C GLY A 342 13.08 3.47 14.51
N SER A 343 14.07 4.33 14.73
CA SER A 343 13.85 5.73 15.14
C SER A 343 13.81 6.71 13.97
N ALA A 344 14.46 6.38 12.85
CA ALA A 344 14.56 7.24 11.68
C ALA A 344 13.22 7.40 10.95
N ASP A 345 12.99 8.56 10.37
CA ASP A 345 11.85 8.80 9.48
C ASP A 345 12.24 8.61 7.99
N VAL A 346 11.28 8.72 7.07
CA VAL A 346 11.54 8.48 5.64
C VAL A 346 12.47 9.49 4.98
N ASN A 347 12.64 10.70 5.53
CA ASN A 347 13.60 11.67 5.01
C ASN A 347 15.03 11.23 5.37
N MET A 348 15.24 10.79 6.61
CA MET A 348 16.53 10.22 7.03
C MET A 348 16.85 8.93 6.26
N PHE A 349 15.83 8.11 5.95
CA PHE A 349 15.99 6.96 5.05
C PHE A 349 16.40 7.37 3.63
N GLU A 350 15.74 8.39 3.07
CA GLU A 350 16.11 8.92 1.75
C GLU A 350 17.55 9.43 1.75
N ASP A 351 17.95 10.19 2.76
CA ASP A 351 19.31 10.71 2.92
C ASP A 351 20.35 9.58 3.04
N ALA A 352 20.05 8.51 3.81
CA ALA A 352 20.92 7.35 3.98
C ALA A 352 21.11 6.49 2.71
N GLY A 353 20.31 6.73 1.66
CA GLY A 353 20.42 6.05 0.36
C GLY A 353 19.08 5.74 -0.29
N GLY A 354 18.00 5.74 0.49
CA GLY A 354 16.62 5.61 0.02
C GLY A 354 16.31 4.29 -0.71
N PRO A 355 15.20 4.26 -1.47
CA PRO A 355 14.84 3.14 -2.33
C PRO A 355 15.96 2.68 -3.26
N PRO A 356 16.73 3.59 -3.90
CA PRO A 356 17.78 3.17 -4.81
C PRO A 356 18.84 2.28 -4.17
N PHE A 357 19.18 2.51 -2.89
CA PHE A 357 20.16 1.68 -2.19
C PHE A 357 19.59 0.29 -1.90
N VAL A 358 18.35 0.21 -1.43
CA VAL A 358 17.68 -1.09 -1.18
C VAL A 358 17.58 -1.90 -2.47
N ILE A 359 17.15 -1.28 -3.58
CA ILE A 359 17.05 -1.95 -4.89
C ILE A 359 18.43 -2.41 -5.37
N LYS A 360 19.46 -1.56 -5.26
CA LYS A 360 20.85 -1.92 -5.57
C LYS A 360 21.30 -3.18 -4.84
N GLU A 361 21.08 -3.26 -3.54
CA GLU A 361 21.52 -4.38 -2.70
C GLU A 361 20.76 -5.67 -3.01
N LEU A 362 19.44 -5.58 -3.23
CA LEU A 362 18.64 -6.74 -3.62
C LEU A 362 19.05 -7.28 -5.00
N LEU A 363 19.31 -6.40 -5.97
CA LEU A 363 19.82 -6.81 -7.29
C LEU A 363 21.22 -7.42 -7.19
N ARG A 364 22.11 -6.85 -6.36
CA ARG A 364 23.46 -7.39 -6.12
C ARG A 364 23.41 -8.79 -5.53
N GLY A 365 22.50 -9.03 -4.59
CA GLY A 365 22.32 -10.33 -3.93
C GLY A 365 21.56 -11.38 -4.75
N GLY A 366 21.07 -11.06 -5.95
CA GLY A 366 20.17 -11.94 -6.69
C GLY A 366 18.83 -12.15 -5.96
N LEU A 367 18.44 -11.19 -5.11
CA LEU A 367 17.25 -11.22 -4.28
C LEU A 367 16.07 -10.46 -4.91
N MET A 368 16.18 -10.05 -6.17
CA MET A 368 15.16 -9.31 -6.92
C MET A 368 15.32 -9.61 -8.42
N HIS A 369 14.19 -9.67 -9.15
CA HIS A 369 14.21 -9.81 -10.60
C HIS A 369 14.74 -8.54 -11.24
N ALA A 370 15.84 -8.66 -11.98
CA ALA A 370 16.44 -7.55 -12.69
C ALA A 370 15.91 -7.38 -14.13
N ASP A 371 15.31 -8.45 -14.67
CA ASP A 371 14.80 -8.60 -16.03
C ASP A 371 13.30 -8.29 -16.12
N THR A 372 12.90 -7.16 -15.54
CA THR A 372 11.53 -6.64 -15.59
C THR A 372 11.47 -5.42 -16.51
N LEU A 373 10.40 -5.29 -17.29
CA LEU A 373 10.10 -4.05 -18.00
C LEU A 373 9.75 -2.96 -16.96
N THR A 374 10.27 -1.76 -17.14
CA THR A 374 9.99 -0.60 -16.27
C THR A 374 9.67 0.63 -17.11
N VAL A 375 9.16 1.70 -16.53
CA VAL A 375 8.99 2.96 -17.25
C VAL A 375 10.34 3.55 -17.65
N ALA A 376 11.42 3.31 -16.90
CA ALA A 376 12.77 3.80 -17.20
C ALA A 376 13.47 3.00 -18.32
N ALA A 377 14.18 3.67 -19.23
CA ALA A 377 14.85 3.02 -20.36
C ALA A 377 15.82 1.89 -19.94
N GLY A 378 16.54 2.06 -18.82
CA GLY A 378 17.52 1.09 -18.30
C GLY A 378 16.97 -0.09 -17.50
N GLY A 379 15.65 -0.35 -17.55
CA GLY A 379 15.03 -1.46 -16.81
C GLY A 379 15.15 -1.28 -15.29
N MET A 380 15.17 -2.38 -14.55
CA MET A 380 15.27 -2.34 -13.08
C MET A 380 16.63 -1.81 -12.59
N GLN A 381 17.70 -1.96 -13.38
CA GLN A 381 19.03 -1.43 -13.02
C GLN A 381 19.05 0.09 -12.96
N ALA A 382 18.17 0.79 -13.68
CA ALA A 382 18.06 2.24 -13.56
C ALA A 382 17.65 2.68 -12.13
N TYR A 383 16.92 1.82 -11.40
CA TYR A 383 16.46 2.07 -10.03
C TYR A 383 17.52 1.80 -8.97
N SER A 384 18.72 1.34 -9.32
CA SER A 384 19.85 1.27 -8.39
C SER A 384 20.69 2.56 -8.34
N ARG A 385 20.22 3.63 -9.00
CA ARG A 385 20.90 4.94 -9.11
C ARG A 385 20.02 6.03 -8.50
N LYS A 386 20.65 7.01 -7.85
CA LYS A 386 19.95 8.10 -7.15
C LYS A 386 19.91 9.36 -8.03
N PRO A 387 18.77 10.05 -8.12
CA PRO A 387 18.66 11.30 -8.87
C PRO A 387 19.27 12.47 -8.08
N HIS A 388 19.95 13.36 -8.78
CA HIS A 388 20.55 14.59 -8.24
C HIS A 388 20.34 15.76 -9.21
N MET A 389 20.34 16.96 -8.67
CA MET A 389 20.49 18.17 -9.48
C MET A 389 21.98 18.49 -9.61
N ASP A 390 22.50 18.42 -10.83
CA ASP A 390 23.83 18.94 -11.17
C ASP A 390 23.64 20.29 -11.84
N GLN A 391 23.83 21.37 -11.07
CA GLN A 391 23.43 22.73 -11.46
C GLN A 391 21.91 22.78 -11.80
N ASP A 392 21.58 22.86 -13.08
CA ASP A 392 20.21 22.93 -13.62
C ASP A 392 19.75 21.62 -14.30
N GLU A 393 20.59 20.58 -14.33
CA GLU A 393 20.28 19.31 -14.99
C GLU A 393 19.98 18.19 -13.99
N LEU A 394 18.96 17.38 -14.30
CA LEU A 394 18.64 16.17 -13.55
C LEU A 394 19.52 15.02 -14.04
N VAL A 395 20.36 14.49 -13.15
CA VAL A 395 21.27 13.37 -13.45
C VAL A 395 21.08 12.22 -12.46
N TRP A 396 21.35 10.99 -12.88
CA TRP A 396 21.35 9.80 -12.00
C TRP A 396 22.77 9.33 -11.74
N ARG A 397 23.14 9.22 -10.46
CA ARG A 397 24.47 8.83 -10.01
C ARG A 397 24.45 7.48 -9.30
N ASP A 398 25.56 6.76 -9.40
CA ASP A 398 25.75 5.52 -8.66
C ASP A 398 25.90 5.79 -7.17
N LEU A 399 25.30 4.93 -6.36
CA LEU A 399 25.40 4.99 -4.90
C LEU A 399 26.73 4.39 -4.41
N PRO A 400 27.24 4.81 -3.25
CA PRO A 400 28.37 4.17 -2.60
C PRO A 400 28.11 2.68 -2.30
N ALA A 401 29.18 1.92 -2.05
CA ALA A 401 29.07 0.48 -1.75
C ALA A 401 28.43 0.19 -0.38
N LYS A 402 28.48 1.17 0.53
CA LYS A 402 27.88 1.14 1.88
C LYS A 402 26.89 2.29 2.02
N SER A 403 25.94 2.11 2.93
CA SER A 403 24.98 3.17 3.31
C SER A 403 25.71 4.32 4.00
N ASP A 404 25.19 5.53 3.84
CA ASP A 404 25.69 6.70 4.57
C ASP A 404 25.32 6.62 6.08
N ASP A 405 24.30 5.81 6.42
CA ASP A 405 23.95 5.46 7.80
C ASP A 405 23.50 3.99 7.92
N GLU A 406 24.40 3.13 8.40
CA GLU A 406 24.16 1.70 8.64
C GLU A 406 23.24 1.41 9.83
N THR A 407 22.83 2.43 10.59
CA THR A 407 21.79 2.29 11.62
C THR A 407 20.38 2.36 11.03
N ILE A 408 20.24 2.88 9.79
CA ILE A 408 18.97 3.05 9.08
C ILE A 408 18.84 2.06 7.92
N VAL A 409 19.87 1.91 7.08
CA VAL A 409 19.87 1.04 5.90
C VAL A 409 21.18 0.26 5.82
N ARG A 410 21.11 -1.05 5.57
CA ARG A 410 22.28 -1.93 5.50
C ARG A 410 22.36 -2.70 4.18
N THR A 411 23.54 -3.25 3.93
CA THR A 411 23.78 -4.17 2.81
C THR A 411 23.12 -5.52 3.06
N PHE A 412 22.90 -6.31 2.00
CA PHE A 412 22.28 -7.62 2.14
C PHE A 412 23.18 -8.66 2.83
N GLU A 413 24.51 -8.45 2.87
CA GLU A 413 25.45 -9.31 3.58
C GLU A 413 25.49 -9.06 5.09
N ALA A 414 25.08 -7.87 5.54
CA ALA A 414 25.03 -7.50 6.95
C ALA A 414 23.64 -6.94 7.35
N PRO A 415 22.54 -7.67 7.13
CA PRO A 415 21.20 -7.14 7.31
C PRO A 415 20.85 -6.96 8.80
N PHE A 416 19.75 -6.27 9.09
CA PHE A 416 19.23 -6.18 10.46
C PHE A 416 18.62 -7.48 10.96
N SER A 417 18.10 -8.29 10.03
CA SER A 417 17.53 -9.61 10.26
C SER A 417 17.71 -10.43 8.98
N ALA A 418 17.96 -11.73 9.11
CA ALA A 418 18.02 -12.65 7.98
C ALA A 418 16.65 -12.87 7.30
N GLU A 419 15.57 -12.41 7.93
CA GLU A 419 14.18 -12.55 7.46
C GLU A 419 13.41 -11.24 7.57
N GLY A 420 12.45 -11.04 6.66
CA GLY A 420 11.66 -9.81 6.51
C GLY A 420 10.58 -9.61 7.57
N GLY A 421 10.41 -10.58 8.48
CA GLY A 421 9.56 -10.44 9.66
C GLY A 421 8.07 -10.45 9.39
N PHE A 422 7.60 -11.19 8.38
CA PHE A 422 6.19 -11.54 8.18
C PHE A 422 5.98 -13.03 8.38
N ARG A 423 4.82 -13.40 8.93
CA ARG A 423 4.40 -14.78 9.12
C ARG A 423 2.92 -14.95 8.86
N ILE A 424 2.58 -16.14 8.38
CA ILE A 424 1.20 -16.62 8.31
C ILE A 424 0.95 -17.57 9.48
N LEU A 425 -0.15 -17.30 10.19
CA LEU A 425 -0.62 -18.11 11.30
C LEU A 425 -1.81 -18.95 10.85
N LYS A 426 -1.82 -20.24 11.19
CA LYS A 426 -2.90 -21.17 10.84
C LYS A 426 -3.28 -22.02 12.05
N GLY A 427 -4.57 -22.28 12.25
CA GLY A 427 -5.04 -23.19 13.30
C GLY A 427 -6.56 -23.23 13.35
N ASN A 428 -7.12 -23.75 14.46
CA ASN A 428 -8.57 -23.92 14.61
C ASN A 428 -9.35 -22.59 14.64
N ILE A 429 -8.67 -21.45 14.86
CA ILE A 429 -9.27 -20.11 14.81
C ILE A 429 -9.36 -19.57 13.36
N GLY A 430 -8.52 -20.04 12.44
CA GLY A 430 -8.50 -19.63 11.04
C GLY A 430 -7.10 -19.41 10.48
N ARG A 431 -6.99 -18.55 9.45
CA ARG A 431 -5.73 -18.10 8.84
C ARG A 431 -5.56 -16.60 9.03
N ALA A 432 -4.44 -16.16 9.60
CA ALA A 432 -4.14 -14.75 9.83
C ALA A 432 -2.71 -14.42 9.38
N CYS A 433 -2.40 -13.13 9.29
CA CYS A 433 -1.03 -12.67 9.14
C CYS A 433 -0.56 -11.92 10.37
N ILE A 434 0.75 -11.95 10.61
CA ILE A 434 1.42 -11.20 11.67
C ILE A 434 2.73 -10.63 11.15
N LYS A 435 3.03 -9.41 11.57
CA LYS A 435 4.34 -8.77 11.39
C LYS A 435 5.11 -8.85 12.70
N VAL A 436 6.28 -9.46 12.64
CA VAL A 436 7.19 -9.69 13.77
C VAL A 436 8.49 -8.90 13.68
N SER A 437 8.70 -8.12 12.62
CA SER A 437 9.93 -7.32 12.42
C SER A 437 10.21 -6.31 13.54
N ALA A 438 9.18 -5.86 14.25
CA ALA A 438 9.27 -4.93 15.37
C ALA A 438 8.91 -5.58 16.73
N VAL A 439 8.70 -6.90 16.76
CA VAL A 439 8.30 -7.64 17.97
C VAL A 439 9.51 -8.39 18.53
N ASP A 440 9.82 -8.12 19.80
CA ASP A 440 10.91 -8.79 20.51
C ASP A 440 10.72 -10.31 20.50
N ARG A 441 11.82 -11.07 20.37
CA ARG A 441 11.76 -12.52 20.14
C ARG A 441 11.07 -13.29 21.26
N ASP A 442 11.15 -12.81 22.50
CA ASP A 442 10.46 -13.41 23.65
C ASP A 442 8.94 -13.20 23.64
N ARG A 443 8.43 -12.34 22.75
CA ARG A 443 7.00 -12.05 22.54
C ARG A 443 6.42 -12.75 21.30
N TRP A 444 7.19 -13.60 20.63
CA TRP A 444 6.73 -14.33 19.45
C TRP A 444 5.71 -15.43 19.78
N ILE A 445 5.69 -15.87 21.04
CA ILE A 445 4.74 -16.85 21.55
C ILE A 445 4.01 -16.19 22.71
N ILE A 446 2.71 -15.97 22.54
CA ILE A 446 1.83 -15.50 23.60
C ILE A 446 0.74 -16.55 23.80
N GLU A 447 0.63 -17.05 25.02
CA GLU A 447 -0.46 -17.91 25.46
C GLU A 447 -1.13 -17.23 26.65
N ALA A 448 -2.37 -16.81 26.50
CA ALA A 448 -3.09 -16.10 27.55
C ALA A 448 -4.63 -16.21 27.37
N PRO A 449 -5.41 -15.94 28.43
CA PRO A 449 -6.86 -15.89 28.34
C PRO A 449 -7.34 -14.81 27.35
N ALA A 450 -8.38 -15.14 26.59
CA ALA A 450 -9.03 -14.22 25.67
C ALA A 450 -9.89 -13.19 26.42
N ARG A 451 -9.89 -11.96 25.94
CA ARG A 451 -10.93 -10.96 26.24
C ARG A 451 -11.53 -10.47 24.93
N VAL A 452 -12.81 -10.74 24.71
CA VAL A 452 -13.51 -10.59 23.42
C VAL A 452 -14.29 -9.29 23.36
N PHE A 453 -14.14 -8.57 22.25
CA PHE A 453 -14.80 -7.30 21.98
C PHE A 453 -15.27 -7.20 20.52
N THR A 454 -16.21 -6.28 20.28
CA THR A 454 -16.71 -5.92 18.94
C THR A 454 -16.59 -4.43 18.62
N ASP A 455 -16.14 -3.62 19.59
CA ASP A 455 -15.94 -2.18 19.45
C ASP A 455 -14.63 -1.77 20.15
N GLN A 456 -13.80 -0.99 19.46
CA GLN A 456 -12.56 -0.43 20.00
C GLN A 456 -12.76 0.48 21.22
N ASN A 457 -13.93 1.11 21.36
CA ASN A 457 -14.27 1.96 22.51
C ASN A 457 -14.44 1.10 23.78
N ALA A 458 -15.04 -0.09 23.66
CA ALA A 458 -15.19 -1.02 24.78
C ALA A 458 -13.81 -1.51 25.30
N VAL A 459 -12.81 -1.63 24.42
CA VAL A 459 -11.43 -1.92 24.84
C VAL A 459 -10.83 -0.77 25.65
N GLN A 460 -11.10 0.49 25.28
CA GLN A 460 -10.64 1.65 26.06
C GLN A 460 -11.28 1.67 27.45
N GLU A 461 -12.58 1.37 27.53
CA GLU A 461 -13.32 1.33 28.78
C GLU A 461 -12.77 0.24 29.71
N ALA A 462 -12.59 -0.98 29.19
CA ALA A 462 -11.99 -2.08 29.93
C ALA A 462 -10.55 -1.77 30.40
N PHE A 463 -9.73 -1.13 29.55
CA PHE A 463 -8.39 -0.69 29.92
C PHE A 463 -8.42 0.34 31.06
N LYS A 464 -9.29 1.36 30.97
CA LYS A 464 -9.43 2.39 32.02
C LYS A 464 -9.96 1.82 33.34
N ALA A 465 -10.79 0.78 33.26
CA ALA A 465 -11.29 0.05 34.43
C ALA A 465 -10.25 -0.90 35.06
N GLY A 466 -9.07 -1.07 34.44
CA GLY A 466 -8.04 -2.00 34.91
C GLY A 466 -8.33 -3.47 34.62
N GLU A 467 -9.38 -3.79 33.85
CA GLU A 467 -9.76 -5.19 33.52
C GLU A 467 -8.69 -5.92 32.70
N LEU A 468 -7.84 -5.16 32.02
CA LEU A 468 -6.80 -5.68 31.13
C LEU A 468 -5.40 -5.75 31.78
N ASP A 469 -5.26 -5.40 33.07
CA ASP A 469 -3.98 -5.44 33.80
C ASP A 469 -3.57 -6.88 34.16
N ARG A 470 -3.37 -7.71 33.13
CA ARG A 470 -2.97 -9.12 33.19
C ARG A 470 -2.45 -9.57 31.83
N ASP A 471 -1.88 -10.77 31.79
CA ASP A 471 -1.63 -11.45 30.52
C ASP A 471 -2.96 -11.70 29.81
N VAL A 472 -3.09 -11.26 28.55
CA VAL A 472 -4.36 -11.25 27.84
C VAL A 472 -4.17 -11.26 26.32
N ILE A 473 -5.01 -12.03 25.63
CA ILE A 473 -5.20 -11.90 24.18
C ILE A 473 -6.50 -11.13 23.95
N VAL A 474 -6.38 -9.89 23.48
CA VAL A 474 -7.55 -9.09 23.09
C VAL A 474 -8.05 -9.62 21.75
N VAL A 475 -9.31 -10.06 21.69
CA VAL A 475 -9.93 -10.60 20.49
C VAL A 475 -10.97 -9.60 19.97
N MET A 476 -10.73 -9.04 18.79
CA MET A 476 -11.64 -8.11 18.11
C MET A 476 -12.30 -8.81 16.94
N ARG A 477 -13.60 -9.09 17.04
CA ARG A 477 -14.37 -9.78 16.01
C ARG A 477 -15.38 -8.85 15.33
N PHE A 478 -15.88 -9.27 14.17
CA PHE A 478 -16.77 -8.46 13.30
C PHE A 478 -16.11 -7.17 12.84
N GLN A 479 -14.80 -7.23 12.59
CA GLN A 479 -14.02 -6.14 12.03
C GLN A 479 -13.56 -6.43 10.59
N GLY A 480 -14.09 -7.48 9.97
CA GLY A 480 -13.74 -7.89 8.61
C GLY A 480 -14.37 -7.02 7.51
N PRO A 481 -14.03 -7.28 6.24
CA PRO A 481 -14.54 -6.53 5.09
C PRO A 481 -16.07 -6.52 5.03
N ARG A 482 -16.72 -7.68 5.25
CA ARG A 482 -18.18 -7.79 5.13
C ARG A 482 -18.89 -7.23 6.35
N ALA A 483 -18.28 -7.33 7.53
CA ALA A 483 -18.83 -6.80 8.76
C ALA A 483 -18.98 -5.27 8.73
N ASN A 484 -17.88 -4.54 8.55
CA ASN A 484 -17.87 -3.09 8.66
C ASN A 484 -16.83 -2.41 7.74
N GLY A 485 -16.44 -3.04 6.63
CA GLY A 485 -15.47 -2.46 5.69
C GLY A 485 -14.02 -2.48 6.16
N MET A 486 -13.74 -3.30 7.18
CA MET A 486 -12.39 -3.57 7.69
C MET A 486 -11.61 -2.31 8.12
N PRO A 487 -12.10 -1.55 9.12
CA PRO A 487 -11.45 -0.33 9.60
C PRO A 487 -10.08 -0.65 10.22
N GLU A 488 -9.15 0.31 10.18
CA GLU A 488 -7.95 0.24 11.01
C GLU A 488 -8.28 0.55 12.48
N LEU A 489 -7.99 -0.40 13.37
CA LEU A 489 -8.32 -0.33 14.79
C LEU A 489 -7.30 0.52 15.60
N HIS A 490 -7.09 1.76 15.17
CA HIS A 490 -6.01 2.63 15.68
C HIS A 490 -6.07 2.87 17.21
N LYS A 491 -7.27 2.91 17.80
CA LYS A 491 -7.43 3.17 19.24
C LYS A 491 -6.82 2.05 20.11
N LEU A 492 -6.60 0.86 19.57
CA LEU A 492 -6.05 -0.27 20.33
C LEU A 492 -4.55 -0.14 20.61
N THR A 493 -3.82 0.61 19.78
CA THR A 493 -2.35 0.66 19.86
C THR A 493 -1.84 1.22 21.20
N PRO A 494 -2.33 2.37 21.72
CA PRO A 494 -1.81 2.91 22.98
C PRO A 494 -2.10 2.01 24.20
N PRO A 495 -3.33 1.52 24.46
CA PRO A 495 -3.59 0.62 25.59
C PRO A 495 -2.75 -0.65 25.57
N LEU A 496 -2.69 -1.34 24.43
CA LEU A 496 -1.91 -2.59 24.32
C LEU A 496 -0.42 -2.33 24.53
N GLY A 497 0.09 -1.20 24.02
CA GLY A 497 1.47 -0.77 24.23
C GLY A 497 1.79 -0.48 25.70
N VAL A 498 0.86 0.15 26.44
CA VAL A 498 1.00 0.41 27.88
C VAL A 498 0.97 -0.88 28.68
N LEU A 499 0.05 -1.82 28.39
CA LEU A 499 0.00 -3.11 29.07
C LEU A 499 1.30 -3.91 28.89
N GLN A 500 1.83 -3.94 27.67
CA GLN A 500 3.12 -4.59 27.43
C GLN A 500 4.28 -3.89 28.16
N ASN A 501 4.29 -2.55 28.23
CA ASN A 501 5.28 -1.79 29.01
C ASN A 501 5.20 -2.09 30.52
N ARG A 502 4.01 -2.44 31.04
CA ARG A 502 3.81 -2.89 32.43
C ARG A 502 4.32 -4.32 32.67
N GLY A 503 4.77 -5.01 31.63
CA GLY A 503 5.38 -6.35 31.70
C GLY A 503 4.47 -7.48 31.23
N PHE A 504 3.17 -7.24 31.08
CA PHE A 504 2.19 -8.26 30.71
C PHE A 504 2.46 -8.86 29.32
N ARG A 505 2.11 -10.14 29.15
CA ARG A 505 2.11 -10.87 27.87
C ARG A 505 0.79 -10.58 27.17
N VAL A 506 0.84 -9.66 26.21
CA VAL A 506 -0.35 -9.16 25.51
C VAL A 506 -0.26 -9.43 24.02
N ALA A 507 -1.36 -9.84 23.41
CA ALA A 507 -1.51 -9.96 21.97
C ALA A 507 -2.87 -9.47 21.49
N LEU A 508 -3.00 -9.25 20.18
CA LEU A 508 -4.25 -8.96 19.49
C LEU A 508 -4.57 -10.08 18.49
N VAL A 509 -5.82 -10.52 18.43
CA VAL A 509 -6.36 -11.37 17.36
C VAL A 509 -7.58 -10.68 16.77
N THR A 510 -7.61 -10.49 15.46
CA THR A 510 -8.75 -9.81 14.80
C THR A 510 -8.97 -10.25 13.37
N ASP A 511 -10.24 -10.30 12.96
CA ASP A 511 -10.67 -10.40 11.56
C ASP A 511 -10.60 -9.07 10.81
N GLY A 512 -10.29 -7.98 11.51
CA GLY A 512 -9.97 -6.68 10.94
C GLY A 512 -8.48 -6.45 10.76
N ARG A 513 -8.07 -5.17 10.82
CA ARG A 513 -6.68 -4.78 10.61
C ARG A 513 -6.21 -3.73 11.61
N MET A 514 -4.90 -3.66 11.76
CA MET A 514 -4.20 -2.59 12.49
C MET A 514 -3.64 -1.59 11.49
N SER A 515 -3.20 -0.43 11.98
CA SER A 515 -2.40 0.44 11.11
C SER A 515 -1.14 -0.29 10.67
N GLY A 516 -0.70 -0.01 9.44
CA GLY A 516 0.53 -0.57 8.86
C GLY A 516 1.80 -0.36 9.70
N ALA A 517 1.72 0.52 10.69
CA ALA A 517 2.75 0.76 11.69
C ALA A 517 2.63 -0.18 12.90
N SER A 518 2.24 -1.45 12.68
CA SER A 518 2.09 -2.46 13.73
C SER A 518 3.41 -2.58 14.50
N GLY A 519 3.34 -2.22 15.79
CA GLY A 519 4.52 -1.98 16.64
C GLY A 519 4.97 -3.22 17.40
N LYS A 520 5.45 -3.00 18.63
CA LYS A 520 6.04 -4.00 19.52
C LYS A 520 5.08 -5.10 20.03
N VAL A 521 3.77 -4.96 19.82
CA VAL A 521 2.75 -5.91 20.31
C VAL A 521 2.42 -6.92 19.20
N PRO A 522 2.50 -8.24 19.47
CA PRO A 522 2.12 -9.26 18.49
C PRO A 522 0.63 -9.18 18.15
N CYS A 523 0.34 -9.03 16.85
CA CYS A 523 -1.03 -8.87 16.35
C CYS A 523 -1.29 -9.86 15.19
N ALA A 524 -2.15 -10.85 15.42
CA ALA A 524 -2.72 -11.67 14.36
C ALA A 524 -3.91 -10.92 13.74
N ILE A 525 -3.75 -10.45 12.50
CA ILE A 525 -4.72 -9.60 11.81
C ILE A 525 -5.18 -10.26 10.51
N HIS A 526 -6.20 -9.68 9.90
CA HIS A 526 -6.81 -10.13 8.64
C HIS A 526 -7.38 -11.55 8.74
N LEU A 527 -7.69 -12.01 9.96
CA LEU A 527 -8.10 -13.38 10.20
C LEU A 527 -9.27 -13.73 9.28
N SER A 528 -9.05 -14.76 8.47
CA SER A 528 -9.99 -15.24 7.46
C SER A 528 -10.26 -16.74 7.68
N PRO A 529 -11.51 -17.20 7.56
CA PRO A 529 -12.73 -16.40 7.33
C PRO A 529 -13.05 -15.45 8.51
N GLU A 530 -13.64 -14.29 8.22
CA GLU A 530 -14.07 -13.31 9.23
C GLU A 530 -15.27 -13.82 10.04
N ALA A 531 -15.57 -13.22 11.20
CA ALA A 531 -16.67 -13.66 12.07
C ALA A 531 -18.04 -13.67 11.35
N LEU A 532 -18.38 -12.59 10.62
CA LEU A 532 -19.63 -12.50 9.86
C LEU A 532 -19.67 -13.49 8.69
N GLY A 533 -18.51 -13.86 8.15
CA GLY A 533 -18.34 -14.85 7.09
C GLY A 533 -18.39 -16.30 7.57
N GLY A 534 -18.79 -16.55 8.82
CA GLY A 534 -18.82 -17.88 9.42
C GLY A 534 -17.45 -18.36 9.93
N GLY A 535 -16.53 -17.44 10.20
CA GLY A 535 -15.20 -17.75 10.72
C GLY A 535 -15.20 -18.28 12.16
N PRO A 536 -14.30 -19.23 12.51
CA PRO A 536 -14.22 -19.79 13.86
C PRO A 536 -13.93 -18.77 14.97
N ILE A 537 -13.38 -17.58 14.67
CA ILE A 537 -13.25 -16.49 15.64
C ILE A 537 -14.59 -16.10 16.31
N ALA A 538 -15.72 -16.34 15.65
CA ALA A 538 -17.05 -16.13 16.22
C ALA A 538 -17.40 -17.10 17.37
N LYS A 539 -16.63 -18.19 17.55
CA LYS A 539 -16.78 -19.18 18.62
C LYS A 539 -15.96 -18.87 19.87
N VAL A 540 -15.00 -17.94 19.77
CA VAL A 540 -14.15 -17.54 20.90
C VAL A 540 -15.00 -16.84 21.97
N ARG A 541 -14.76 -17.20 23.24
CA ARG A 541 -15.41 -16.66 24.43
C ARG A 541 -14.38 -16.06 25.38
N ASP A 542 -14.82 -15.14 26.24
CA ASP A 542 -13.97 -14.62 27.32
C ASP A 542 -13.42 -15.77 28.18
N GLY A 543 -12.13 -15.72 28.47
CA GLY A 543 -11.45 -16.72 29.30
C GLY A 543 -10.88 -17.92 28.55
N ASP A 544 -11.24 -18.16 27.29
CA ASP A 544 -10.61 -19.21 26.47
C ASP A 544 -9.09 -18.95 26.40
N ILE A 545 -8.28 -19.99 26.61
CA ILE A 545 -6.84 -19.84 26.40
C ILE A 545 -6.57 -19.86 24.90
N ILE A 546 -5.90 -18.83 24.40
CA ILE A 546 -5.45 -18.76 23.01
C ILE A 546 -3.93 -18.78 22.99
N ARG A 547 -3.36 -19.57 22.08
CA ARG A 547 -1.94 -19.58 21.75
C ARG A 547 -1.73 -18.94 20.37
N LEU A 548 -1.01 -17.82 20.35
CA LEU A 548 -0.44 -17.20 19.16
C LEU A 548 1.04 -17.55 19.12
N ASP A 549 1.47 -18.34 18.14
CA ASP A 549 2.86 -18.76 17.98
C ASP A 549 3.38 -18.36 16.59
N ALA A 550 4.12 -17.25 16.54
CA ALA A 550 4.73 -16.76 15.31
C ALA A 550 5.99 -17.54 14.89
N GLN A 551 6.54 -18.37 15.79
CA GLN A 551 7.68 -19.24 15.47
C GLN A 551 7.21 -20.48 14.70
N ALA A 552 6.16 -21.15 15.19
CA ALA A 552 5.54 -22.30 14.54
C ALA A 552 4.58 -21.90 13.41
N GLY A 553 4.08 -20.66 13.42
CA GLY A 553 3.06 -20.20 12.47
C GLY A 553 1.67 -20.71 12.84
N THR A 554 1.33 -20.82 14.12
CA THR A 554 0.05 -21.36 14.59
C THR A 554 -0.78 -20.33 15.37
N LEU A 555 -2.11 -20.47 15.28
CA LEU A 555 -3.08 -19.69 16.03
C LEU A 555 -4.22 -20.58 16.50
N GLU A 556 -4.23 -20.89 17.79
CA GLU A 556 -5.06 -21.95 18.36
C GLU A 556 -5.86 -21.46 19.58
N ALA A 557 -7.14 -21.80 19.62
CA ALA A 557 -7.93 -21.79 20.85
C ALA A 557 -7.72 -23.15 21.52
N LEU A 558 -7.13 -23.16 22.72
CA LEU A 558 -6.85 -24.36 23.52
C LEU A 558 -8.12 -24.77 24.28
N VAL A 559 -9.17 -25.03 23.51
CA VAL A 559 -10.46 -25.56 23.97
C VAL A 559 -10.56 -27.00 23.48
N ASP A 560 -11.18 -27.88 24.27
CA ASP A 560 -11.45 -29.25 23.83
C ASP A 560 -12.15 -29.26 22.47
N ALA A 561 -11.73 -30.16 21.57
CA ALA A 561 -12.21 -30.18 20.19
C ALA A 561 -13.73 -30.42 20.11
N ALA A 562 -14.28 -31.32 20.93
CA ALA A 562 -15.71 -31.59 20.93
C ALA A 562 -16.50 -30.38 21.46
N GLU A 563 -15.97 -29.70 22.48
CA GLU A 563 -16.56 -28.44 22.94
C GLU A 563 -16.51 -27.36 21.87
N TRP A 564 -15.35 -27.14 21.23
CA TRP A 564 -15.14 -26.14 20.19
C TRP A 564 -16.07 -26.35 18.98
N ASP A 565 -16.21 -27.60 18.55
CA ASP A 565 -17.05 -27.95 17.41
C ASP A 565 -18.53 -27.73 17.70
N ALA A 566 -18.98 -28.04 18.93
CA ALA A 566 -20.36 -27.85 19.37
C ALA A 566 -20.75 -26.37 19.62
N ARG A 567 -19.78 -25.45 19.77
CA ARG A 567 -20.08 -24.03 20.06
C ARG A 567 -20.79 -23.36 18.87
N PRO A 568 -21.94 -22.71 19.11
CA PRO A 568 -22.56 -21.87 18.09
C PRO A 568 -21.71 -20.62 17.84
N HIS A 569 -21.81 -20.08 16.63
CA HIS A 569 -21.28 -18.75 16.34
C HIS A 569 -22.08 -17.71 17.12
N THR A 570 -21.40 -16.71 17.67
CA THR A 570 -22.04 -15.56 18.29
C THR A 570 -22.84 -14.75 17.25
N GLU A 571 -23.88 -14.06 17.72
CA GLU A 571 -24.64 -13.13 16.86
C GLU A 571 -23.78 -11.92 16.45
N ALA A 572 -23.97 -11.47 15.21
CA ALA A 572 -23.30 -10.28 14.69
C ALA A 572 -23.95 -8.99 15.23
N PRO A 573 -23.17 -7.93 15.47
CA PRO A 573 -23.73 -6.63 15.80
C PRO A 573 -24.55 -6.07 14.62
N PRO A 574 -25.46 -5.11 14.86
CA PRO A 574 -26.19 -4.43 13.81
C PRO A 574 -25.26 -3.77 12.78
N VAL A 575 -25.69 -3.75 11.52
CA VAL A 575 -24.93 -3.11 10.43
C VAL A 575 -24.77 -1.60 10.72
N PRO A 576 -23.55 -1.05 10.66
CA PRO A 576 -23.34 0.38 10.91
C PRO A 576 -24.05 1.28 9.87
N GLN A 577 -24.57 2.43 10.31
CA GLN A 577 -25.31 3.42 9.49
C GLN A 577 -24.79 4.85 9.70
N GLY A 578 -24.92 5.73 8.71
CA GLY A 578 -24.48 7.12 8.80
C GLY A 578 -23.09 7.35 8.19
N THR A 579 -22.72 8.62 7.98
CA THR A 579 -21.50 9.03 7.24
C THR A 579 -21.46 8.45 5.81
N GLY A 580 -22.63 8.13 5.23
CA GLY A 580 -22.74 7.54 3.91
C GLY A 580 -22.47 6.03 3.85
N ARG A 581 -22.26 5.35 5.00
CA ARG A 581 -21.97 3.90 5.06
C ARG A 581 -23.03 3.04 4.40
N GLU A 582 -24.29 3.44 4.45
CA GLU A 582 -25.41 2.79 3.77
C GLU A 582 -25.23 2.67 2.25
N LEU A 583 -24.56 3.64 1.60
CA LEU A 583 -24.28 3.60 0.16
C LEU A 583 -23.26 2.52 -0.23
N PHE A 584 -22.45 2.07 0.73
CA PHE A 584 -21.42 1.04 0.56
C PHE A 584 -21.90 -0.36 0.92
N ALA A 585 -23.21 -0.56 1.11
CA ALA A 585 -23.78 -1.89 1.44
C ALA A 585 -23.42 -2.96 0.39
N MET A 586 -23.40 -2.59 -0.89
CA MET A 586 -22.99 -3.50 -1.97
C MET A 586 -21.56 -3.99 -1.77
N MET A 587 -20.64 -3.10 -1.37
CA MET A 587 -19.27 -3.48 -1.12
C MET A 587 -19.15 -4.37 0.12
N ARG A 588 -19.90 -4.10 1.19
CA ARG A 588 -19.94 -4.99 2.37
C ARG A 588 -20.48 -6.37 2.04
N HIS A 589 -21.59 -6.47 1.32
CA HIS A 589 -22.22 -7.78 1.08
C HIS A 589 -21.36 -8.70 0.21
N HIS A 590 -20.60 -8.12 -0.72
CA HIS A 590 -19.89 -8.85 -1.78
C HIS A 590 -18.36 -8.83 -1.64
N ALA A 591 -17.80 -8.24 -0.58
CA ALA A 591 -16.36 -8.22 -0.37
C ALA A 591 -15.78 -9.64 -0.26
N SER A 592 -14.69 -9.89 -0.98
CA SER A 592 -13.88 -11.10 -0.84
C SER A 592 -13.16 -11.15 0.52
N ALA A 593 -12.53 -12.28 0.82
CA ALA A 593 -11.67 -12.39 2.01
C ALA A 593 -10.47 -11.43 1.93
N ALA A 594 -9.83 -11.16 3.08
CA ALA A 594 -8.66 -10.29 3.15
C ALA A 594 -7.47 -10.81 2.32
N GLU A 595 -7.22 -12.13 2.36
CA GLU A 595 -6.18 -12.81 1.55
C GLU A 595 -6.41 -12.66 0.04
N GLU A 596 -7.67 -12.54 -0.38
CA GLU A 596 -8.05 -12.32 -1.78
C GLU A 596 -8.09 -10.82 -2.15
N GLY A 597 -7.77 -9.93 -1.22
CA GLY A 597 -7.68 -8.49 -1.45
C GLY A 597 -8.91 -7.67 -1.03
N ALA A 598 -9.90 -8.29 -0.36
CA ALA A 598 -11.06 -7.63 0.21
C ALA A 598 -11.74 -6.62 -0.73
N SER A 599 -12.02 -7.04 -1.97
CA SER A 599 -12.67 -6.21 -2.98
C SER A 599 -13.97 -6.84 -3.46
N ALA A 600 -15.07 -6.11 -3.33
CA ALA A 600 -16.34 -6.53 -3.92
C ALA A 600 -16.31 -6.42 -5.44
N MET A 601 -15.71 -5.35 -5.96
CA MET A 601 -15.61 -5.14 -7.41
C MET A 601 -14.85 -6.27 -8.10
N LEU A 602 -13.70 -6.68 -7.57
CA LEU A 602 -12.91 -7.76 -8.17
C LEU A 602 -13.61 -9.12 -8.02
N ALA A 603 -14.28 -9.37 -6.89
CA ALA A 603 -15.04 -10.60 -6.67
C ALA A 603 -16.18 -10.74 -7.69
N GLU A 604 -17.02 -9.72 -7.83
CA GLU A 604 -18.17 -9.72 -8.73
C GLU A 604 -17.75 -9.71 -10.22
N ALA A 605 -16.61 -9.08 -10.55
CA ALA A 605 -16.06 -9.11 -11.90
C ALA A 605 -15.40 -10.47 -12.26
N GLY A 606 -15.30 -11.41 -11.32
CA GLY A 606 -14.65 -12.71 -11.53
C GLY A 606 -13.13 -12.62 -11.73
N LEU A 607 -12.49 -11.58 -11.19
CA LEU A 607 -11.06 -11.30 -11.39
C LEU A 607 -10.13 -12.00 -10.43
#